data_AF-L1JYK4-F1
#
_entry.id   AF-L1JYK4-F1
#
_cell.length_a   1.000
_cell.length_b   1.000
_cell.length_c   1.000
_cell.angle_alpha   90.00
_cell.angle_beta   90.00
_cell.angle_gamma   90.00
#
_symmetry.space_group_name_H-M   'P 1'
#
loop_
_entity.id
_entity.type
_entity.pdbx_description
1 polymer ?
#
loop_
_entity_poly.entity_id
_entity_poly.type
_entity_poly.pdbx_seq_one_letter_code
_entity_poly.pdbx_strand_id
1 'polypeptide(L)'
;MFHQNQVGGGGETGCHDHCQLAGLTPLHVAALSGSTECLSYLIMKRANIRLRDQDGRLPIHWAADSGHKECIMHLIAAGQDINAQDCKGNSPLHLAARRGKSAVCEYLVEMGGDLNVVNHRNWKPIEAASVPIYR
;
A
#
# COMPACT_ATOMS: atom_id res chain seq x y z
N MET A 1 -10.95 -23.96 30.45
CA MET A 1 -10.01 -24.12 29.31
C MET A 1 -10.70 -23.59 28.06
N PHE A 2 -9.96 -22.83 27.27
CA PHE A 2 -10.47 -21.83 26.32
C PHE A 2 -11.47 -22.38 25.30
N HIS A 3 -12.60 -21.66 25.19
CA HIS A 3 -13.61 -21.85 24.16
C HIS A 3 -13.05 -21.45 22.79
N GLN A 4 -13.27 -22.31 21.81
CA GLN A 4 -13.21 -21.96 20.40
C GLN A 4 -14.28 -20.90 20.10
N ASN A 5 -13.90 -19.84 19.39
CA ASN A 5 -14.85 -18.93 18.77
C ASN A 5 -14.55 -18.82 17.28
N GLN A 6 -15.49 -19.36 16.51
CA GLN A 6 -15.67 -19.21 15.09
C GLN A 6 -15.84 -17.73 14.71
N VAL A 7 -15.32 -17.34 13.54
CA VAL A 7 -16.04 -16.37 12.70
C VAL A 7 -15.96 -16.87 11.26
N GLY A 8 -17.04 -17.51 10.82
CA GLY A 8 -17.27 -17.80 9.42
C GLY A 8 -17.91 -16.62 8.69
N GLY A 9 -17.82 -16.67 7.36
CA GLY A 9 -18.77 -16.02 6.44
C GLY A 9 -18.33 -14.66 5.89
N GLY A 10 -18.09 -14.59 4.58
CA GLY A 10 -17.90 -13.31 3.89
C GLY A 10 -17.58 -13.34 2.39
N GLY A 11 -18.36 -14.09 1.59
CA GLY A 11 -18.69 -13.70 0.20
C GLY A 11 -17.60 -13.84 -0.87
N GLU A 12 -17.50 -15.03 -1.45
CA GLU A 12 -17.09 -15.18 -2.85
C GLU A 12 -18.26 -14.71 -3.73
N THR A 13 -18.25 -13.47 -4.21
CA THR A 13 -19.08 -13.07 -5.35
C THR A 13 -18.18 -12.88 -6.54
N GLY A 14 -18.15 -13.90 -7.39
CA GLY A 14 -17.70 -13.75 -8.77
C GLY A 14 -18.62 -12.76 -9.49
N CYS A 15 -18.05 -11.64 -9.91
CA CYS A 15 -18.58 -10.81 -10.98
C CYS A 15 -17.47 -10.69 -12.01
N HIS A 16 -17.69 -11.26 -13.19
CA HIS A 16 -16.82 -11.17 -14.37
C HIS A 16 -16.90 -9.78 -15.01
N ASP A 17 -16.53 -8.77 -14.24
CA ASP A 17 -16.30 -7.43 -14.75
C ASP A 17 -14.79 -7.20 -14.71
N HIS A 18 -14.20 -6.73 -15.82
CA HIS A 18 -12.82 -6.24 -15.85
C HIS A 18 -12.68 -4.94 -15.04
N CYS A 19 -13.08 -4.97 -13.77
CA CYS A 19 -12.99 -3.86 -12.82
C CYS A 19 -11.82 -4.16 -11.88
N GLN A 20 -10.76 -3.38 -12.03
CA GLN A 20 -9.48 -3.49 -11.33
C GLN A 20 -9.57 -3.07 -9.84
N LEU A 21 -10.65 -3.48 -9.14
CA LEU A 21 -11.02 -3.06 -7.79
C LEU A 21 -11.12 -4.23 -6.79
N ALA A 22 -11.00 -5.47 -7.26
CA ALA A 22 -11.25 -6.60 -6.39
C ALA A 22 -10.16 -6.71 -5.29
N GLY A 23 -10.60 -6.80 -4.03
CA GLY A 23 -9.73 -6.84 -2.85
C GLY A 23 -9.38 -5.49 -2.21
N LEU A 24 -9.81 -4.35 -2.77
CA LEU A 24 -9.57 -3.05 -2.14
C LEU A 24 -10.49 -2.82 -0.94
N THR A 25 -9.89 -2.40 0.18
CA THR A 25 -10.63 -1.95 1.36
C THR A 25 -10.88 -0.44 1.31
N PRO A 26 -11.82 0.11 2.09
CA PRO A 26 -12.02 1.56 2.18
C PRO A 26 -10.73 2.33 2.50
N LEU A 27 -9.82 1.71 3.26
CA LEU A 27 -8.53 2.31 3.60
C LEU A 27 -7.58 2.38 2.40
N HIS A 28 -7.62 1.40 1.49
CA HIS A 28 -6.87 1.47 0.24
C HIS A 28 -7.38 2.62 -0.64
N VAL A 29 -8.71 2.77 -0.74
CA VAL A 29 -9.32 3.84 -1.54
C VAL A 29 -8.98 5.21 -0.96
N ALA A 30 -9.05 5.39 0.36
CA ALA A 30 -8.66 6.63 1.02
C ALA A 30 -7.17 6.97 0.82
N ALA A 31 -6.30 5.96 0.85
CA ALA A 31 -4.87 6.12 0.58
C ALA A 31 -4.59 6.47 -0.89
N LEU A 32 -5.34 5.87 -1.83
CA LEU A 32 -5.26 6.15 -3.26
C LEU A 32 -5.75 7.57 -3.59
N SER A 33 -6.83 8.03 -2.96
CA SER A 33 -7.43 9.35 -3.19
C SER A 33 -6.70 10.50 -2.49
N GLY A 34 -5.83 10.20 -1.52
CA GLY A 34 -5.15 11.21 -0.71
C GLY A 34 -6.03 11.84 0.36
N SER A 35 -7.17 11.22 0.68
CA SER A 35 -8.13 11.74 1.66
C SER A 35 -7.66 11.43 3.08
N THR A 36 -6.87 12.34 3.65
CA THR A 36 -6.31 12.22 5.00
C THR A 36 -7.39 12.17 6.08
N GLU A 37 -8.52 12.89 5.92
CA GLU A 37 -9.63 12.82 6.87
C GLU A 37 -10.29 11.44 6.88
N CYS A 38 -10.60 10.90 5.70
CA CYS A 38 -11.18 9.57 5.57
C CYS A 38 -10.23 8.49 6.12
N LEU A 39 -8.94 8.61 5.79
CA LEU A 39 -7.91 7.70 6.27
C LEU A 39 -7.81 7.72 7.81
N SER A 40 -7.75 8.92 8.40
CA SER A 40 -7.72 9.11 9.86
C SER A 40 -8.97 8.58 10.54
N TYR A 41 -10.15 8.83 9.96
CA TYR A 41 -11.42 8.32 10.47
C TYR A 41 -11.46 6.79 10.46
N LEU A 42 -11.01 6.16 9.39
CA LEU A 42 -10.95 4.69 9.28
C LEU A 42 -9.97 4.08 10.30
N ILE A 43 -8.80 4.68 10.48
CA ILE A 43 -7.83 4.25 11.50
C ILE A 43 -8.43 4.37 12.90
N MET A 44 -9.11 5.49 13.20
CA MET A 44 -9.81 5.70 14.48
C MET A 44 -10.91 4.64 14.71
N LYS A 45 -11.59 4.20 13.66
CA LYS A 45 -12.59 3.11 13.72
C LYS A 45 -11.97 1.71 13.76
N ARG A 46 -10.66 1.59 13.97
CA ARG A 46 -9.90 0.33 14.02
C ARG A 46 -9.99 -0.45 12.71
N ALA A 47 -10.00 0.24 11.57
CA ALA A 47 -9.85 -0.41 10.28
C ALA A 47 -8.57 -1.25 10.23
N ASN A 48 -8.65 -2.42 9.61
CA ASN A 48 -7.50 -3.31 9.51
C ASN A 48 -6.51 -2.79 8.46
N ILE A 49 -5.41 -2.21 8.93
CA ILE A 49 -4.34 -1.63 8.10
C ILE A 49 -3.43 -2.69 7.44
N ARG A 50 -3.58 -3.97 7.81
CA ARG A 50 -2.75 -5.09 7.32
C ARG A 50 -3.40 -5.87 6.19
N LEU A 51 -4.62 -5.51 5.79
CA LEU A 51 -5.29 -6.14 4.66
C LEU A 51 -4.56 -5.79 3.37
N ARG A 52 -4.34 -6.81 2.55
CA ARG A 52 -3.72 -6.68 1.23
C ARG A 52 -4.79 -6.79 0.15
N ASP A 53 -4.62 -6.05 -0.93
CA ASP A 53 -5.42 -6.22 -2.15
C ASP A 53 -4.99 -7.47 -2.95
N GLN A 54 -5.59 -7.69 -4.12
CA GLN A 54 -5.24 -8.81 -5.01
C GLN A 54 -3.81 -8.79 -5.54
N ASP A 55 -3.20 -7.60 -5.65
CA ASP A 55 -1.79 -7.43 -6.00
C ASP A 55 -0.89 -7.58 -4.76
N GLY A 56 -1.43 -7.99 -3.61
CA GLY A 56 -0.68 -8.10 -2.36
C GLY A 56 -0.27 -6.75 -1.78
N ARG A 57 -0.81 -5.64 -2.29
CA ARG A 57 -0.48 -4.28 -1.83
C ARG A 57 -1.27 -3.93 -0.59
N LEU A 58 -0.60 -3.22 0.30
CA LEU A 58 -1.18 -2.55 1.46
C LEU A 58 -1.58 -1.10 1.12
N PRO A 59 -2.37 -0.41 1.96
CA PRO A 59 -2.75 1.00 1.72
C PRO A 59 -1.55 1.93 1.49
N ILE A 60 -0.44 1.73 2.22
CA ILE A 60 0.80 2.50 2.04
C ILE A 60 1.39 2.42 0.62
N HIS A 61 1.20 1.31 -0.09
CA HIS A 61 1.64 1.17 -1.48
C HIS A 61 0.86 2.10 -2.41
N TRP A 62 -0.45 2.24 -2.19
CA TRP A 62 -1.32 3.13 -2.96
C TRP A 62 -1.04 4.60 -2.66
N ALA A 63 -0.85 4.94 -1.38
CA ALA A 63 -0.42 6.30 -1.00
C ALA A 63 0.93 6.66 -1.65
N ALA A 64 1.87 5.71 -1.72
CA ALA A 64 3.16 5.90 -2.36
C ALA A 64 3.09 6.00 -3.90
N ASP A 65 2.26 5.18 -4.56
CA ASP A 65 2.04 5.26 -6.01
C ASP A 65 1.37 6.58 -6.41
N SER A 66 0.39 7.05 -5.62
CA SER A 66 -0.29 8.34 -5.84
C SER A 66 0.55 9.55 -5.47
N GLY A 67 1.47 9.41 -4.49
CA GLY A 67 2.33 10.49 -4.02
C GLY A 67 1.78 11.28 -2.83
N HIS A 68 0.91 10.68 -2.01
CA HIS A 68 0.27 11.34 -0.87
C HIS A 68 1.09 11.16 0.41
N LYS A 69 2.05 12.07 0.63
CA LYS A 69 2.97 12.03 1.78
C LYS A 69 2.23 12.01 3.12
N GLU A 70 1.21 12.84 3.28
CA GLU A 70 0.43 12.95 4.52
C GLU A 70 -0.27 11.63 4.85
N CYS A 71 -0.84 10.95 3.84
CA CYS A 71 -1.42 9.61 4.04
C CYS A 71 -0.37 8.61 4.52
N ILE A 72 0.84 8.64 3.96
CA ILE A 72 1.95 7.77 4.39
C ILE A 72 2.32 8.07 5.85
N MET A 73 2.40 9.34 6.24
CA MET A 73 2.66 9.73 7.64
C MET A 73 1.65 9.09 8.59
N HIS A 74 0.35 9.19 8.29
CA HIS A 74 -0.70 8.58 9.11
C HIS A 74 -0.63 7.05 9.14
N LEU A 75 -0.32 6.40 8.02
CA LEU A 75 -0.22 4.94 7.95
C LEU A 75 1.00 4.41 8.71
N ILE A 76 2.15 5.08 8.64
CA ILE A 76 3.34 4.74 9.43
C ILE A 76 3.06 4.95 10.92
N ALA A 77 2.42 6.06 11.29
CA ALA A 77 2.01 6.30 12.68
C ALA A 77 1.04 5.24 13.21
N ALA A 78 0.21 4.66 12.34
CA ALA A 78 -0.67 3.53 12.68
C ALA A 78 0.07 2.18 12.80
N GLY A 79 1.37 2.13 12.50
CA GLY A 79 2.20 0.92 12.59
C GLY A 79 2.20 0.07 11.32
N GLN A 80 1.93 0.66 10.15
CA GLN A 80 2.19 -0.03 8.89
C GLN A 80 3.69 -0.21 8.67
N ASP A 81 4.06 -1.37 8.13
CA ASP A 81 5.42 -1.65 7.68
C ASP A 81 5.75 -0.85 6.40
N ILE A 82 6.78 0.00 6.51
CA ILE A 82 7.30 0.85 5.45
C ILE A 82 8.01 0.06 4.34
N ASN A 83 8.51 -1.13 4.67
CA ASN A 83 9.29 -2.01 3.78
C ASN A 83 8.47 -3.20 3.28
N ALA A 84 7.17 -3.24 3.57
CA ALA A 84 6.31 -4.31 3.11
C ALA A 84 6.35 -4.44 1.58
N GLN A 85 6.36 -5.67 1.07
CA GLN A 85 6.42 -5.93 -0.35
C GLN A 85 5.07 -6.42 -0.90
N ASP A 86 4.71 -5.95 -2.10
CA ASP A 86 3.58 -6.45 -2.89
C ASP A 86 3.89 -7.83 -3.53
N CYS A 87 2.93 -8.40 -4.27
CA CYS A 87 3.11 -9.71 -4.92
C CYS A 87 4.21 -9.75 -5.99
N LYS A 88 4.70 -8.58 -6.43
CA LYS A 88 5.79 -8.41 -7.40
C LYS A 88 7.11 -8.07 -6.69
N GLY A 89 7.15 -8.08 -5.36
CA GLY A 89 8.31 -7.72 -4.57
C GLY A 89 8.55 -6.20 -4.47
N ASN A 90 7.62 -5.36 -4.95
CA ASN A 90 7.78 -3.91 -4.86
C ASN A 90 7.44 -3.43 -3.45
N SER A 91 8.36 -2.67 -2.86
CA SER A 91 8.08 -1.88 -1.66
C SER A 91 7.37 -0.56 -2.02
N PRO A 92 6.78 0.17 -1.06
CA PRO A 92 6.25 1.51 -1.29
C PRO A 92 7.24 2.44 -1.97
N LEU A 93 8.53 2.33 -1.63
CA LEU A 93 9.61 3.12 -2.22
C LEU A 93 9.81 2.80 -3.72
N HIS A 94 9.69 1.54 -4.13
CA HIS A 94 9.72 1.18 -5.56
C HIS A 94 8.60 1.86 -6.35
N LEU A 95 7.39 1.90 -5.77
CA LEU A 95 6.23 2.50 -6.42
C LEU A 95 6.36 4.02 -6.51
N ALA A 96 6.76 4.67 -5.42
CA ALA A 96 7.02 6.11 -5.40
C ALA A 96 8.12 6.51 -6.41
N ALA A 97 9.21 5.76 -6.46
CA ALA A 97 10.33 6.00 -7.36
C ALA A 97 9.91 5.83 -8.83
N ARG A 98 9.20 4.75 -9.17
CA ARG A 98 8.64 4.51 -10.51
C ARG A 98 7.69 5.61 -10.97
N ARG A 99 6.99 6.26 -10.04
CA ARG A 99 6.05 7.34 -10.31
C ARG A 99 6.68 8.73 -10.24
N GLY A 100 7.97 8.83 -9.94
CA GLY A 100 8.68 10.11 -9.81
C GLY A 100 8.21 10.96 -8.63
N LYS A 101 7.73 10.33 -7.55
CA LYS A 101 7.19 11.03 -6.37
C LYS A 101 8.31 11.39 -5.39
N SER A 102 9.18 12.33 -5.77
CA SER A 102 10.40 12.68 -5.00
C SER A 102 10.13 12.99 -3.53
N ALA A 103 9.10 13.79 -3.22
CA ALA A 103 8.74 14.14 -1.85
C ALA A 103 8.33 12.93 -0.98
N VAL A 104 7.74 11.91 -1.61
CA VAL A 104 7.42 10.64 -0.93
C VAL A 104 8.67 9.79 -0.79
N CYS A 105 9.51 9.70 -1.82
CA CYS A 105 10.77 8.96 -1.75
C CYS A 105 11.66 9.49 -0.63
N GLU A 106 11.85 10.80 -0.55
CA GLU A 106 12.62 11.47 0.51
C GLU A 106 12.06 11.10 1.88
N TYR A 107 10.75 11.25 2.07
CA TYR A 107 10.11 10.93 3.34
C TYR A 107 10.23 9.44 3.72
N LEU A 108 10.04 8.53 2.77
CA LEU A 108 10.17 7.10 3.02
C LEU A 108 11.60 6.74 3.43
N VAL A 109 12.62 7.35 2.82
CA VAL A 109 14.03 7.15 3.18
C VAL A 109 14.33 7.70 4.57
N GLU A 110 13.83 8.90 4.90
CA GLU A 110 13.95 9.49 6.24
C GLU A 110 13.36 8.59 7.33
N MET A 111 12.25 7.91 7.03
CA MET A 111 11.56 7.01 7.96
C MET A 111 12.14 5.58 7.98
N GLY A 112 13.28 5.33 7.32
CA GLY A 112 13.96 4.03 7.34
C GLY A 112 13.54 3.05 6.23
N GLY A 113 13.05 3.57 5.11
CA GLY A 113 12.77 2.80 3.91
C GLY A 113 14.05 2.18 3.32
N ASP A 114 14.00 0.89 3.01
CA ASP A 114 15.14 0.15 2.46
C ASP A 114 15.34 0.49 0.97
N LEU A 115 16.52 1.06 0.66
CA LEU A 115 16.96 1.40 -0.69
C LEU A 115 17.61 0.22 -1.44
N ASN A 116 17.90 -0.87 -0.73
CA ASN A 116 18.56 -2.06 -1.29
C ASN A 116 17.59 -3.23 -1.53
N VAL A 117 16.33 -3.10 -1.12
CA VAL A 117 15.32 -4.11 -1.41
C VAL A 117 15.17 -4.30 -2.91
N VAL A 118 15.20 -5.54 -3.38
CA VAL A 118 15.00 -5.87 -4.79
C VAL A 118 13.62 -6.48 -4.99
N ASN A 119 12.95 -6.06 -6.05
CA ASN A 119 11.69 -6.68 -6.47
C ASN A 119 11.94 -7.96 -7.31
N HIS A 120 10.88 -8.63 -7.77
CA HIS A 120 11.00 -9.85 -8.59
C HIS A 120 11.66 -9.63 -9.96
N ARG A 121 11.87 -8.37 -10.37
CA ARG A 121 12.63 -8.01 -11.58
C ARG A 121 14.10 -7.74 -11.29
N ASN A 122 14.56 -8.01 -10.06
CA ASN A 122 15.89 -7.65 -9.56
C ASN A 122 16.20 -6.15 -9.66
N TRP A 123 15.17 -5.30 -9.60
CA TRP A 123 15.36 -3.86 -9.55
C TRP A 123 15.30 -3.39 -8.11
N LYS A 124 16.24 -2.51 -7.77
CA LYS A 124 16.19 -1.67 -6.57
C LYS A 124 15.19 -0.52 -6.77
N PRO A 125 14.76 0.18 -5.70
CA PRO A 125 13.86 1.32 -5.83
C PRO A 125 14.41 2.41 -6.75
N ILE A 126 15.71 2.68 -6.68
CA ILE A 126 16.38 3.67 -7.54
C ILE A 126 16.37 3.27 -9.02
N GLU A 127 16.43 1.98 -9.33
CA GLU A 127 16.41 1.45 -10.70
C GLU A 127 14.98 1.43 -11.25
N ALA A 128 13.99 1.22 -10.38
CA ALA A 128 12.58 1.26 -10.75
C ALA A 128 12.11 2.65 -11.26
N ALA A 129 12.80 3.74 -10.88
CA ALA A 129 12.56 5.09 -11.40
C ALA A 129 12.95 5.26 -12.88
N SER A 130 13.88 4.45 -13.37
CA SER A 130 14.42 4.56 -14.74
C SER A 130 13.52 3.89 -15.79
N VAL A 131 12.44 3.22 -15.37
CA VAL A 131 11.58 2.43 -16.27
C VAL A 131 10.49 3.35 -16.85
N PRO A 132 10.39 3.50 -18.19
CA PRO A 132 9.35 4.31 -18.80
C PRO A 132 7.97 3.77 -18.43
N ILE A 133 7.13 4.64 -17.88
CA ILE A 133 5.69 4.41 -17.80
C ILE A 133 5.11 4.57 -19.21
N TYR A 134 5.03 3.48 -19.98
CA TYR A 134 4.17 3.45 -21.16
C TYR A 134 2.74 3.62 -20.67
N ARG A 135 2.13 4.76 -21.01
CA ARG A 135 0.78 5.14 -20.63
C ARG A 135 -0.11 5.16 -21.86
#